data_AF-A0A2I1CGJ3-F1
#
_entry.id   AF-A0A2I1CGJ3-F1
#
_cell.length_a   1.000
_cell.length_b   1.000
_cell.length_c   1.000
_cell.angle_alpha   90.00
_cell.angle_beta   90.00
_cell.angle_gamma   90.00
#
_symmetry.space_group_name_H-M   'P 1'
#
loop_
_entity.id
_entity.type
_entity.pdbx_description
1 polymer ?
#
loop_
_entity_poly.entity_id
_entity_poly.type
_entity_poly.pdbx_seq_one_letter_code
_entity_poly.pdbx_strand_id
1 'polypeptide(L)'
;MAASCSRILELAKTQCRIFSLNFNPQRLRLGNKVLRQRLRGPALAAWYPRKTVSFRDLQDAYRPLGLTVFDEYEDDREEAIQIAKLRGKGRPKKKRTAAGMTLILVQRLLLTSTQNHDRRRRRNSQDHTGVTMSYVVGIHQTQFSLRSVDTP
;
A
#
# COMPACT_ATOMS: atom_id res chain seq x y z
N MET A 1 -49.21 35.68 9.52
CA MET A 1 -49.68 34.28 9.42
C MET A 1 -51.06 34.21 10.05
N ALA A 2 -52.11 33.90 9.28
CA ALA A 2 -53.51 33.94 9.76
C ALA A 2 -53.93 32.69 10.57
N ALA A 3 -53.19 31.58 10.45
CA ALA A 3 -53.45 30.35 11.18
C ALA A 3 -52.52 30.21 12.40
N SER A 4 -53.00 29.54 13.46
CA SER A 4 -52.22 29.33 14.69
C SER A 4 -51.01 28.41 14.46
N CYS A 5 -49.86 28.76 15.04
CA CYS A 5 -48.62 27.96 14.92
C CYS A 5 -48.79 26.51 15.42
N SER A 6 -49.60 26.28 16.45
CA SER A 6 -49.88 24.95 16.98
C SER A 6 -50.63 24.08 15.96
N ARG A 7 -51.62 24.64 15.25
CA ARG A 7 -52.39 23.92 14.22
C ARG A 7 -51.51 23.54 13.03
N ILE A 8 -50.59 24.41 12.64
CA ILE A 8 -49.62 24.14 11.58
C ILE A 8 -48.67 23.00 11.97
N LEU A 9 -48.20 22.97 13.23
CA LEU A 9 -47.34 21.89 13.72
C LEU A 9 -48.06 20.54 13.74
N GLU A 10 -49.33 20.51 14.13
CA GLU A 10 -50.14 19.28 14.09
C GLU A 10 -50.34 18.77 12.66
N LEU A 11 -50.60 19.66 11.70
CA LEU A 11 -50.68 19.29 10.29
C LEU A 11 -49.35 18.72 9.77
N ALA A 12 -48.23 19.35 10.11
CA ALA A 12 -46.90 18.85 9.74
C ALA A 12 -46.63 17.46 10.35
N LYS A 13 -47.06 17.24 11.60
CA LYS A 13 -46.93 15.95 12.29
C LYS A 13 -47.77 14.86 11.62
N THR A 14 -49.02 15.14 11.24
CA THR A 14 -49.89 14.18 10.54
C THR A 14 -49.36 13.88 9.14
N GLN A 15 -48.89 14.89 8.41
CA GLN A 15 -48.23 14.72 7.11
C GLN A 15 -47.01 13.81 7.22
N CYS A 16 -46.12 14.06 8.19
CA CYS A 16 -44.95 13.19 8.41
C CYS A 16 -45.34 11.75 8.73
N ARG A 17 -46.42 11.53 9.49
CA ARG A 17 -46.96 10.20 9.78
C ARG A 17 -47.49 9.50 8.51
N ILE A 18 -48.21 10.21 7.65
CA ILE A 18 -48.75 9.67 6.39
C ILE A 18 -47.60 9.24 5.45
N PHE A 19 -46.59 10.08 5.30
CA PHE A 19 -45.49 9.83 4.35
C PHE A 19 -44.27 9.13 4.97
N SER A 20 -44.39 8.62 6.20
CA SER A 20 -43.28 7.97 6.92
C SER A 20 -42.00 8.85 6.95
N LEU A 21 -42.18 10.17 7.07
CA LEU A 21 -41.12 11.14 7.23
C LEU A 21 -40.86 11.39 8.73
N ASN A 22 -39.63 11.82 9.04
CA ASN A 22 -39.26 12.17 10.40
C ASN A 22 -39.69 13.62 10.73
N PHE A 23 -40.40 13.81 11.85
CA PHE A 23 -40.86 15.10 12.37
C PHE A 23 -39.87 15.66 13.41
N ASN A 24 -39.22 16.80 13.13
CA ASN A 24 -38.18 17.41 13.98
C ASN A 24 -38.45 18.92 14.22
N PRO A 25 -39.38 19.29 15.12
CA PRO A 25 -39.75 20.68 15.35
C PRO A 25 -38.65 21.48 16.07
N GLN A 26 -37.83 20.85 16.92
CA GLN A 26 -36.72 21.49 17.63
C GLN A 26 -35.43 21.60 16.79
N ARG A 27 -35.44 21.11 15.55
CA ARG A 27 -34.29 21.17 14.60
C ARG A 27 -33.02 20.55 15.16
N LEU A 28 -33.15 19.44 15.90
CA LEU A 28 -32.03 18.68 16.46
C LEU A 28 -31.19 17.99 15.36
N ARG A 29 -29.89 17.82 15.61
CA ARG A 29 -28.96 17.17 14.68
C ARG A 29 -28.98 15.65 14.84
N LEU A 30 -29.97 14.99 14.24
CA LEU A 30 -30.19 13.54 14.34
C LEU A 30 -29.36 12.68 13.36
N GLY A 31 -28.49 13.27 12.54
CA GLY A 31 -27.68 12.52 11.57
C GLY A 31 -28.42 12.02 10.31
N ASN A 32 -29.72 12.33 10.15
CA ASN A 32 -30.53 11.94 8.98
C ASN A 32 -29.92 12.33 7.61
N LYS A 33 -29.07 13.36 7.57
CA LYS A 33 -28.32 13.76 6.36
C LYS A 33 -27.42 12.62 5.86
N VAL A 34 -26.74 11.91 6.76
CA VAL A 34 -25.80 10.84 6.43
C VAL A 34 -26.56 9.63 5.88
N LEU A 35 -27.67 9.24 6.53
CA LEU A 35 -28.46 8.09 6.11
C LEU A 35 -29.20 8.31 4.78
N ARG A 36 -29.59 9.55 4.46
CA ARG A 36 -30.24 9.89 3.18
C ARG A 36 -29.27 9.99 2.01
N GLN A 37 -27.97 10.03 2.26
CA GLN A 37 -26.98 10.05 1.18
C GLN A 37 -27.02 8.72 0.42
N ARG A 38 -27.16 8.79 -0.90
CA ARG A 38 -27.10 7.59 -1.75
C ARG A 38 -25.69 7.01 -1.69
N LEU A 39 -25.60 5.69 -1.48
CA LEU A 39 -24.33 4.98 -1.43
C LEU A 39 -23.63 5.07 -2.80
N ARG A 40 -22.35 5.47 -2.80
CA ARG A 40 -21.51 5.57 -4.01
C ARG A 40 -20.61 4.34 -4.24
N GLY A 41 -20.65 3.37 -3.33
CA GLY A 41 -19.79 2.18 -3.35
C GLY A 41 -19.74 1.45 -4.70
N PRO A 42 -20.89 1.13 -5.33
CA PRO A 42 -20.89 0.42 -6.61
C PRO A 42 -20.19 1.18 -7.74
N ALA A 43 -20.38 2.51 -7.79
CA ALA A 43 -19.73 3.36 -8.79
C ALA A 43 -18.21 3.41 -8.59
N LEU A 44 -17.74 3.45 -7.34
CA LEU A 44 -16.32 3.44 -7.02
C LEU A 44 -15.67 2.07 -7.27
N ALA A 45 -16.37 0.98 -6.95
CA ALA A 45 -15.87 -0.38 -7.18
C ALA A 45 -15.70 -0.70 -8.67
N ALA A 46 -16.51 -0.08 -9.54
CA ALA A 46 -16.45 -0.24 -10.99
C ALA A 46 -15.43 0.70 -11.68
N TRP A 47 -14.57 1.40 -10.93
CA TRP A 47 -13.62 2.36 -11.48
C TRP A 47 -12.67 1.74 -12.52
N TYR A 48 -12.12 0.56 -12.22
CA TYR A 48 -11.34 -0.19 -13.18
C TYR A 48 -12.23 -1.19 -13.92
N PRO A 49 -12.12 -1.27 -15.26
CA PRO A 49 -12.81 -2.30 -16.02
C PRO A 49 -12.48 -3.69 -15.47
N ARG A 50 -13.52 -4.54 -15.34
CA ARG A 50 -13.31 -5.93 -14.94
C ARG A 50 -12.60 -6.65 -16.09
N LYS A 51 -11.66 -7.54 -15.76
CA LYS A 51 -11.08 -8.45 -16.74
C LYS A 51 -12.18 -9.41 -17.21
N THR A 52 -12.57 -9.32 -18.47
CA THR A 52 -13.67 -10.11 -19.06
C THR A 52 -13.17 -11.43 -19.63
N VAL A 53 -12.12 -11.39 -20.43
CA VAL A 53 -11.53 -12.55 -21.11
C VAL A 53 -10.02 -12.49 -20.95
N SER A 54 -9.43 -13.59 -20.52
CA SER A 54 -7.98 -13.79 -20.48
C SER A 54 -7.54 -14.64 -21.68
N PHE A 55 -6.24 -14.60 -21.99
CA PHE A 55 -5.68 -15.42 -23.06
C PHE A 55 -5.83 -16.93 -22.80
N ARG A 56 -5.88 -17.34 -21.52
CA ARG A 56 -6.15 -18.73 -21.14
C ARG A 56 -7.57 -19.16 -21.52
N ASP A 57 -8.55 -18.28 -21.34
CA ASP A 57 -9.93 -18.57 -21.70
C ASP A 57 -10.06 -18.80 -23.22
N LEU A 58 -9.25 -18.08 -24.03
CA LEU A 58 -9.14 -18.33 -25.47
C LEU A 58 -8.52 -19.70 -25.75
N GLN A 59 -7.41 -20.07 -25.12
CA GLN A 59 -6.79 -21.39 -25.30
C GLN A 59 -7.76 -22.53 -24.96
N ASP A 60 -8.50 -22.40 -23.87
CA ASP A 60 -9.46 -23.42 -23.44
C ASP A 60 -10.65 -23.54 -24.42
N ALA A 61 -11.08 -22.42 -25.03
CA ALA A 61 -12.14 -22.43 -26.04
C ALA A 61 -11.72 -23.12 -27.36
N TYR A 62 -10.45 -23.02 -27.75
CA TYR A 62 -9.94 -23.58 -29.00
C TYR A 62 -9.33 -24.98 -28.86
N ARG A 63 -9.01 -25.42 -27.63
CA ARG A 63 -8.49 -26.77 -27.36
C ARG A 63 -9.36 -27.91 -27.93
N PRO A 64 -10.72 -27.88 -27.83
CA PRO A 64 -11.56 -28.92 -28.41
C PRO A 64 -11.49 -29.03 -29.93
N LEU A 65 -11.11 -27.94 -30.61
CA LEU A 65 -10.95 -27.87 -32.05
C LEU A 65 -9.55 -28.36 -32.50
N GLY A 66 -8.69 -28.77 -31.57
CA GLY A 66 -7.32 -29.19 -31.85
C GLY A 66 -6.39 -28.04 -32.23
N LEU A 67 -6.80 -26.79 -31.99
CA LEU A 67 -6.01 -25.60 -32.31
C LEU A 67 -5.17 -25.17 -31.11
N THR A 68 -3.89 -24.87 -31.37
CA THR A 68 -2.96 -24.33 -30.37
C THR A 68 -2.80 -22.82 -30.58
N VAL A 69 -2.89 -22.05 -29.50
CA VAL A 69 -2.76 -20.59 -29.52
C VAL A 69 -1.59 -20.20 -28.62
N PHE A 70 -0.67 -19.36 -29.11
CA PHE A 70 0.57 -18.95 -28.44
C PHE A 70 0.51 -17.47 -28.01
N ASP A 71 0.98 -17.17 -26.80
CA ASP A 71 1.02 -15.79 -26.26
C ASP A 71 2.42 -15.22 -26.49
N GLU A 72 2.59 -14.49 -27.60
CA GLU A 72 3.89 -13.93 -28.02
C GLU A 72 4.57 -13.13 -26.90
N TYR A 73 3.81 -12.35 -26.12
CA TYR A 73 4.37 -11.54 -25.05
C TYR A 73 4.90 -12.36 -23.87
N GLU A 74 4.22 -13.47 -23.53
CA GLU A 74 4.72 -14.36 -22.49
C GLU A 74 5.91 -15.19 -23.00
N ASP A 75 5.89 -15.62 -24.26
CA ASP A 75 7.00 -16.35 -24.88
C ASP A 75 8.28 -15.49 -24.91
N ASP A 76 8.19 -14.24 -25.39
CA ASP A 76 9.29 -13.26 -25.37
C ASP A 76 9.84 -13.04 -23.94
N ARG A 77 8.94 -12.99 -22.95
CA ARG A 77 9.32 -12.83 -21.55
C ARG A 77 10.08 -14.06 -21.05
N GLU A 78 9.65 -15.25 -21.42
CA GLU A 78 10.31 -16.50 -21.06
C GLU A 78 11.69 -16.62 -21.71
N GLU A 79 11.81 -16.29 -22.98
CA GLU A 79 13.10 -16.22 -23.69
C GLU A 79 14.05 -15.24 -23.02
N ALA A 80 13.59 -14.02 -22.70
CA ALA A 80 14.40 -13.03 -22.00
C ALA A 80 14.90 -13.54 -20.64
N ILE A 81 14.07 -14.29 -19.91
CA ILE A 81 14.45 -14.93 -18.64
C ILE A 81 15.51 -16.02 -18.88
N GLN A 82 15.37 -16.83 -19.92
CA GLN A 82 16.34 -17.88 -20.26
C GLN A 82 17.69 -17.27 -20.63
N ILE A 83 17.71 -16.24 -21.48
CA ILE A 83 18.93 -15.50 -21.87
C ILE A 83 19.61 -14.90 -20.63
N ALA A 84 18.85 -14.31 -19.71
CA ALA A 84 19.40 -13.76 -18.48
C ALA A 84 20.04 -14.84 -17.60
N LYS A 85 19.42 -16.03 -17.49
CA LYS A 85 19.98 -17.16 -16.74
C LYS A 85 21.28 -17.68 -17.36
N LEU A 86 21.33 -17.82 -18.68
CA LEU A 86 22.54 -18.25 -19.40
C LEU A 86 23.72 -17.30 -19.14
N ARG A 87 23.46 -16.00 -19.03
CA ARG A 87 24.47 -14.98 -18.74
C ARG A 87 24.82 -14.85 -17.25
N GLY A 88 24.29 -15.72 -16.38
CA GLY A 88 24.45 -15.60 -14.92
C GLY A 88 23.74 -14.39 -14.30
N LYS A 89 22.94 -13.64 -15.09
CA LYS A 89 22.13 -12.49 -14.66
C LYS A 89 20.70 -12.89 -14.29
N GLY A 90 20.48 -14.19 -14.09
CA GLY A 90 19.19 -14.72 -13.66
C GLY A 90 18.80 -14.19 -12.28
N ARG A 91 17.50 -14.10 -12.03
CA ARG A 91 16.98 -13.69 -10.72
C ARG A 91 17.54 -14.63 -9.63
N PRO A 92 18.15 -14.10 -8.55
CA PRO A 92 18.64 -14.94 -7.46
C PRO A 92 17.48 -15.68 -6.78
N LYS A 93 17.78 -16.85 -6.20
CA LYS A 93 16.77 -17.69 -5.52
C LYS A 93 16.13 -16.90 -4.37
N LYS A 94 14.80 -16.76 -4.40
CA LYS A 94 14.04 -16.11 -3.32
C LYS A 94 14.24 -16.91 -2.02
N LYS A 95 14.83 -16.28 -1.00
CA LYS A 95 14.97 -16.86 0.35
C LYS A 95 13.58 -17.10 0.94
N ARG A 96 13.30 -18.31 1.43
CA ARG A 96 12.00 -18.72 2.03
C ARG A 96 12.09 -19.07 3.52
N THR A 97 13.26 -18.87 4.15
CA THR A 97 13.50 -19.19 5.56
C THR A 97 13.30 -17.97 6.47
N ALA A 98 12.75 -18.16 7.68
CA ALA A 98 12.48 -17.10 8.65
C ALA A 98 13.72 -16.24 9.00
N ALA A 99 14.89 -16.86 9.13
CA ALA A 99 16.17 -16.18 9.40
C ALA A 99 16.59 -15.19 8.29
N GLY A 100 16.17 -15.42 7.04
CA GLY A 100 16.45 -14.51 5.94
C GLY A 100 15.59 -13.25 5.94
N MET A 101 14.37 -13.33 6.48
CA MET A 101 13.46 -12.19 6.60
C MET A 101 13.88 -11.25 7.74
N THR A 102 14.34 -11.80 8.87
CA THR A 102 14.79 -11.00 10.02
C THR A 102 16.07 -10.22 9.73
N LEU A 103 17.05 -10.81 9.04
CA LEU A 103 18.29 -10.11 8.67
C LEU A 103 18.05 -8.90 7.75
N ILE A 104 17.15 -9.02 6.77
CA ILE A 104 16.81 -7.89 5.89
C ILE A 104 16.13 -6.77 6.68
N LEU A 105 15.27 -7.11 7.65
CA LEU A 105 14.57 -6.15 8.49
C LEU A 105 15.50 -5.44 9.46
N VAL A 106 16.37 -6.19 10.15
CA VAL A 106 17.38 -5.66 11.08
C VAL A 106 18.36 -4.75 10.36
N GLN A 107 18.86 -5.16 9.19
CA GLN A 107 19.80 -4.35 8.41
C GLN A 107 19.15 -3.06 7.88
N ARG A 108 17.88 -3.12 7.47
CA ARG A 108 17.11 -1.93 7.08
C ARG A 108 16.85 -0.98 8.26
N LEU A 109 16.55 -1.51 9.44
CA LEU A 109 16.32 -0.72 10.65
C LEU A 109 17.61 0.00 11.11
N LEU A 110 18.74 -0.72 11.08
CA LEU A 110 20.06 -0.17 11.42
C LEU A 110 20.51 0.91 10.42
N LEU A 111 20.22 0.76 9.13
CA LEU A 111 20.51 1.79 8.13
C LEU A 111 19.63 3.06 8.30
N THR A 112 18.40 2.91 8.80
CA THR A 112 17.55 4.07 9.11
C THR A 112 17.91 4.75 10.43
N SER A 113 18.45 4.01 11.40
CA SER A 113 18.90 4.60 12.67
C SER A 113 20.19 5.40 12.48
N THR A 114 21.11 4.95 11.64
CA THR A 114 22.34 5.70 11.31
C THR A 114 22.03 6.98 10.53
N GLN A 115 21.14 6.93 9.52
CA GLN A 115 20.70 8.13 8.80
C GLN A 115 19.97 9.16 9.69
N ASN A 116 19.18 8.69 10.66
CA ASN A 116 18.50 9.56 11.62
C ASN A 116 19.46 10.16 12.67
N HIS A 117 20.52 9.43 13.05
CA HIS A 117 21.55 9.97 13.94
C HIS A 117 22.33 11.11 13.27
N ASP A 118 22.64 10.99 11.98
CA ASP A 118 23.35 12.01 11.20
C ASP A 118 22.49 13.27 10.96
N ARG A 119 21.18 13.10 10.73
CA ARG A 119 20.21 14.20 10.65
C ARG A 119 19.96 14.92 11.98
N ARG A 120 20.24 14.28 13.12
CA ARG A 120 20.22 14.95 14.44
C ARG A 120 21.50 15.74 14.70
N ARG A 121 22.67 15.26 14.25
CA ARG A 121 23.94 16.02 14.37
C ARG A 121 23.93 17.32 13.57
N ARG A 122 23.35 17.34 12.36
CA ARG A 122 23.25 18.57 11.54
C ARG A 122 22.28 19.63 12.11
N ARG A 123 21.34 19.25 12.98
CA ARG A 123 20.44 20.21 13.66
C ARG A 123 21.05 20.82 14.91
N ASN A 124 21.92 20.09 15.61
CA ASN A 124 22.59 20.59 16.81
C ASN A 124 23.90 21.36 16.51
N SER A 125 24.28 21.56 15.24
CA SER A 125 25.49 22.33 14.89
C SER A 125 25.21 23.78 14.49
N GLN A 126 23.95 24.25 14.57
CA GLN A 126 23.58 25.63 14.24
C GLN A 126 23.32 26.49 15.47
N ASP A 127 23.28 25.89 16.65
CA ASP A 127 23.23 26.59 17.92
C ASP A 127 24.57 26.32 18.63
N HIS A 128 25.10 27.29 19.38
CA HIS A 128 26.34 27.28 20.19
C HIS A 128 27.60 27.83 19.49
N THR A 129 27.75 29.15 19.64
CA THR A 129 29.03 29.85 19.70
C THR A 129 29.97 29.23 20.76
N GLY A 130 31.19 28.89 20.36
CA GLY A 130 32.35 28.81 21.27
C GLY A 130 32.73 27.43 21.81
N VAL A 131 34.05 27.20 21.85
CA VAL A 131 34.79 26.08 22.45
C VAL A 131 34.94 24.83 21.58
N THR A 132 35.98 24.88 20.73
CA THR A 132 36.67 23.70 20.21
C THR A 132 37.27 22.89 21.36
N MET A 133 36.80 21.67 21.56
CA MET A 133 37.53 20.62 22.29
C MET A 133 37.62 19.39 21.39
N SER A 134 38.75 19.28 20.72
CA SER A 134 39.17 18.12 19.95
C SER A 134 39.46 16.95 20.89
N TYR A 135 38.60 15.92 20.87
CA TYR A 135 38.95 14.60 21.38
C TYR A 135 39.02 13.63 20.20
N VAL A 136 40.25 13.27 19.86
CA VAL A 136 40.59 12.20 18.91
C VAL A 136 40.23 10.88 19.59
N VAL A 137 39.08 10.29 19.24
CA VAL A 137 38.78 8.91 19.61
C VAL A 137 39.33 8.02 18.49
N GLY A 138 40.53 7.50 18.72
CA GLY A 138 41.17 6.52 17.87
C GLY A 138 40.34 5.24 17.79
N ILE A 139 39.87 4.91 16.59
CA ILE A 139 39.26 3.62 16.30
C ILE A 139 40.42 2.67 15.95
N HIS A 140 40.74 1.75 16.86
CA HIS A 140 41.66 0.65 16.55
C HIS A 140 41.08 -0.19 15.41
N GLN A 141 41.83 -0.26 14.31
CA GLN A 141 41.62 -1.21 13.23
C GLN A 141 41.81 -2.62 13.78
N THR A 142 40.74 -3.41 13.87
CA THR A 142 40.86 -4.87 14.00
C THR A 142 40.66 -5.45 12.61
N GLN A 143 41.76 -5.77 11.94
CA GLN A 143 41.72 -6.55 10.70
C GLN A 143 41.38 -8.00 11.06
N PHE A 144 40.20 -8.46 10.66
CA PHE A 144 39.86 -9.88 10.67
C PHE A 144 40.22 -10.45 9.29
N SER A 145 41.43 -11.00 9.16
CA SER A 145 41.82 -11.76 7.97
C SER A 145 41.22 -13.16 8.08
N LEU A 146 40.21 -13.47 7.27
CA LEU A 146 39.81 -14.87 7.03
C LEU A 146 40.64 -15.41 5.87
N ARG A 147 41.63 -16.24 6.22
CA ARG A 147 42.33 -17.10 5.26
C ARG A 147 41.32 -18.14 4.74
N SER A 148 41.18 -18.26 3.44
CA SER A 148 40.54 -19.40 2.78
C SER A 148 41.40 -20.63 3.04
N VAL A 149 40.81 -21.66 3.65
CA VAL A 149 41.37 -23.00 3.68
C VAL A 149 40.66 -23.76 2.56
N ASP A 150 41.35 -23.87 1.43
CA ASP A 150 40.98 -24.80 0.37
C ASP A 150 41.17 -26.24 0.90
N THR A 151 40.17 -27.08 0.69
CA THR A 151 40.23 -28.52 0.96
C THR A 151 39.70 -29.29 -0.25
N PRO A 152 40.17 -30.53 -0.44
CA PRO A 152 40.65 -31.07 -1.72
C PRO A 152 39.58 -31.46 -2.74
#